data_AF-A0A8K0S833-F1
#
_entry.id   AF-A0A8K0S833-F1
#
_cell.length_a   1.000
_cell.length_b   1.000
_cell.length_c   1.000
_cell.angle_alpha   90.00
_cell.angle_beta   90.00
_cell.angle_gamma   90.00
#
_symmetry.space_group_name_H-M   'P 1'
#
loop_
_entity.id
_entity.type
_entity.pdbx_description
1 polymer ?
#
loop_
_entity_poly.entity_id
_entity_poly.type
_entity_poly.pdbx_seq_one_letter_code
_entity_poly.pdbx_strand_id
1 'polypeptide(L)'
;MGSPAPRDDQYPVTNFPPAAERTAEMPMLWDEDHLKLINTCIRSESLYELYLQLPRLANDLENNQTLKDNKFSVVDTVNALRNCDWAMCELLHSMPPKVITSIVKNTIAYDNEQRDLPGFEIPNHKNAEEIPGVYVIGISLSKENGCFLNRREMELLIEHIEGYIEGYYAYVKYQENLSEKGLAFARTCLSAEESKAYRLMKGIDDKAGGVQTKSPAFITKDEEVPRIQALVKTLKAMCDPSLDPTGRVRMIQSPLYVGCSKSLADRTKIYNQHSLRSINKPLGITLASLKKLNLAYKLHVVCVIRTWKSDQLPLAEQLVTTLAGSLVYQHGFNATEAGGTGFNTVKSMESLKENTVYVIYRVQHLLTNVKQSLFDIEIRTRFLDDLNIVEGQVVEIKETMELCEKELNDLPPGFQWNETLSEIEQLVQDLKKVLKDKEEALRFWNLVQEIQNIAIEETGQGIESL
;
A
#
# COMPACT_ATOMS: atom_id res chain seq x y z
N MET A 1 15.44 -18.67 -44.43
CA MET A 1 14.91 -17.41 -43.83
C MET A 1 15.88 -17.05 -42.73
N GLY A 2 16.48 -15.86 -42.75
CA GLY A 2 17.49 -15.49 -41.76
C GLY A 2 16.81 -15.20 -40.43
N SER A 3 17.14 -15.98 -39.39
CA SER A 3 16.75 -15.65 -38.03
C SER A 3 17.35 -14.30 -37.65
N PRO A 4 16.56 -13.37 -37.09
CA PRO A 4 17.09 -12.08 -36.65
C PRO A 4 18.16 -12.31 -35.58
N ALA A 5 19.30 -11.63 -35.72
CA ALA A 5 20.34 -11.65 -34.70
C ALA A 5 19.77 -11.11 -33.37
N PRO A 6 20.07 -11.73 -32.22
CA PRO A 6 19.66 -11.21 -30.92
C PRO A 6 20.21 -9.80 -30.74
N ARG A 7 19.36 -8.87 -30.30
CA ARG A 7 19.74 -7.47 -30.06
C ARG A 7 20.38 -7.37 -28.67
N ASP A 8 21.58 -6.81 -28.60
CA ASP A 8 22.45 -6.69 -27.42
C ASP A 8 21.99 -5.63 -26.38
N ASP A 9 20.68 -5.52 -26.11
CA ASP A 9 20.20 -4.71 -24.99
C ASP A 9 20.05 -5.62 -23.76
N GLN A 10 20.96 -5.49 -22.78
CA GLN A 10 20.92 -6.32 -21.59
C GLN A 10 19.64 -6.12 -20.77
N TYR A 11 19.06 -7.23 -20.33
CA TYR A 11 18.07 -7.23 -19.26
C TYR A 11 18.71 -6.64 -17.99
N PRO A 12 18.04 -5.72 -17.28
CA PRO A 12 18.58 -5.15 -16.05
C PRO A 12 18.85 -6.27 -15.03
N VAL A 13 20.05 -6.26 -14.44
CA VAL A 13 20.44 -7.20 -13.38
C VAL A 13 19.53 -6.93 -12.17
N THR A 14 18.64 -7.87 -11.88
CA THR A 14 17.67 -7.74 -10.78
C THR A 14 18.30 -8.15 -9.45
N ASN A 15 18.92 -7.20 -8.75
CA ASN A 15 19.14 -7.33 -7.31
C ASN A 15 17.80 -7.10 -6.60
N PHE A 16 17.00 -8.17 -6.47
CA PHE A 16 15.73 -8.07 -5.75
C PHE A 16 15.98 -7.73 -4.28
N PRO A 17 15.35 -6.68 -3.76
CA PRO A 17 15.39 -6.42 -2.33
C PRO A 17 14.77 -7.60 -1.57
N PRO A 18 15.22 -7.85 -0.33
CA PRO A 18 14.64 -8.91 0.49
C PRO A 18 13.14 -8.69 0.61
N ALA A 19 12.39 -9.80 0.66
CA ALA A 19 10.95 -9.73 0.87
C ALA A 19 10.65 -8.98 2.17
N ALA A 20 9.55 -8.23 2.18
CA ALA A 20 9.08 -7.60 3.39
C ALA A 20 8.79 -8.67 4.46
N GLU A 21 9.30 -8.44 5.67
CA GLU A 21 9.15 -9.34 6.81
C GLU A 21 8.51 -8.61 7.98
N ARG A 22 7.72 -9.34 8.77
CA ARG A 22 6.99 -8.78 9.90
C ARG A 22 7.98 -8.56 11.02
N THR A 23 8.14 -7.31 11.45
CA THR A 23 9.07 -6.92 12.51
C THR A 23 8.35 -6.18 13.63
N ALA A 24 9.05 -5.94 14.73
CA ALA A 24 8.53 -5.08 15.79
C ALA A 24 8.29 -3.62 15.34
N GLU A 25 9.07 -3.13 14.37
CA GLU A 25 8.90 -1.79 13.80
C GLU A 25 7.74 -1.74 12.80
N MET A 26 7.54 -2.85 12.07
CA MET A 26 6.46 -3.05 11.11
C MET A 26 5.56 -4.26 11.47
N PRO A 27 4.76 -4.18 12.53
CA PRO A 27 3.97 -5.31 13.01
C PRO A 27 2.70 -5.57 12.16
N MET A 28 2.33 -4.64 11.27
CA MET A 28 1.14 -4.66 10.42
C MET A 28 1.40 -5.34 9.06
N LEU A 29 1.90 -6.58 9.08
CA LEU A 29 2.00 -7.43 7.89
C LEU A 29 1.04 -8.61 8.06
N TRP A 30 -0.18 -8.40 7.59
CA TRP A 30 -1.36 -9.12 8.09
C TRP A 30 -1.71 -10.39 7.31
N ASP A 31 -1.49 -10.37 6.00
CA ASP A 31 -1.70 -11.52 5.12
C ASP A 31 -0.65 -11.55 3.99
N GLU A 32 -0.61 -12.68 3.27
CA GLU A 32 0.32 -12.86 2.15
C GLU A 32 0.09 -11.86 1.01
N ASP A 33 -1.11 -11.33 0.88
CA ASP A 33 -1.48 -10.49 -0.27
C ASP A 33 -1.05 -9.04 -0.05
N HIS A 34 -1.15 -8.54 1.18
CA HIS A 34 -0.55 -7.28 1.60
C HIS A 34 0.98 -7.35 1.53
N LEU A 35 1.58 -8.48 1.91
CA LEU A 35 3.03 -8.72 1.75
C LEU A 35 3.44 -8.68 0.27
N LYS A 36 2.67 -9.34 -0.62
CA LYS A 36 2.90 -9.27 -2.07
C LYS A 36 2.77 -7.83 -2.57
N LEU A 37 1.77 -7.07 -2.11
CA LEU A 37 1.59 -5.67 -2.48
C LEU A 37 2.79 -4.81 -2.09
N ILE A 38 3.31 -4.96 -0.86
CA ILE A 38 4.53 -4.30 -0.40
C ILE A 38 5.71 -4.71 -1.30
N ASN A 39 5.89 -6.01 -1.53
CA ASN A 39 6.99 -6.52 -2.34
C ASN A 39 6.94 -5.96 -3.78
N THR A 40 5.77 -5.89 -4.40
CA THR A 40 5.60 -5.27 -5.72
C THR A 40 6.03 -3.81 -5.70
N CYS A 41 5.71 -3.05 -4.65
CA CYS A 41 6.13 -1.64 -4.52
C CYS A 41 7.64 -1.47 -4.28
N ILE A 42 8.32 -2.44 -3.65
CA ILE A 42 9.76 -2.36 -3.38
C ILE A 42 10.58 -2.84 -4.60
N ARG A 43 10.09 -3.85 -5.33
CA ARG A 43 10.84 -4.50 -6.43
C ARG A 43 10.93 -3.69 -7.71
N SER A 44 9.98 -2.80 -7.95
CA SER A 44 9.86 -2.09 -9.22
C SER A 44 9.61 -0.61 -9.01
N GLU A 45 10.34 0.21 -9.75
CA GLU A 45 10.02 1.63 -9.91
C GLU A 45 8.82 1.84 -10.85
N SER A 46 8.52 0.84 -11.68
CA SER A 46 7.33 0.82 -12.55
C SER A 46 6.08 0.50 -11.75
N LEU A 47 5.02 1.27 -11.98
CA LEU A 47 3.71 1.05 -11.37
C LEU A 47 2.83 0.10 -12.18
N TYR A 48 3.33 -0.44 -13.29
CA TYR A 48 2.61 -1.37 -14.15
C TYR A 48 2.18 -2.62 -13.39
N GLU A 49 3.10 -3.26 -12.68
CA GLU A 49 2.78 -4.48 -11.93
C GLU A 49 1.76 -4.21 -10.82
N LEU A 50 1.89 -3.08 -10.14
CA LEU A 50 0.94 -2.65 -9.12
C LEU A 50 -0.46 -2.41 -9.71
N TYR A 51 -0.53 -1.78 -10.89
CA TYR A 51 -1.78 -1.58 -11.61
C TYR A 51 -2.48 -2.91 -11.93
N LEU A 52 -1.72 -3.93 -12.33
CA LEU A 52 -2.25 -5.27 -12.60
C LEU A 52 -2.77 -5.99 -11.33
N GLN A 53 -2.37 -5.55 -10.12
CA GLN A 53 -2.90 -6.11 -8.88
C GLN A 53 -4.27 -5.53 -8.49
N LEU A 54 -4.75 -4.43 -9.09
CA LEU A 54 -6.01 -3.80 -8.66
C LEU A 54 -7.24 -4.72 -8.77
N PRO A 55 -7.46 -5.53 -9.83
CA PRO A 55 -8.57 -6.48 -9.87
C PRO A 55 -8.47 -7.55 -8.78
N ARG A 56 -7.24 -7.94 -8.42
CA ARG A 56 -7.02 -8.90 -7.33
C ARG A 56 -7.40 -8.30 -5.99
N LEU A 57 -6.95 -7.07 -5.70
CA LEU A 57 -7.36 -6.35 -4.49
C LEU A 57 -8.90 -6.19 -4.41
N ALA A 58 -9.57 -5.99 -5.56
CA ALA A 58 -11.02 -5.98 -5.62
C ALA A 58 -11.63 -7.34 -5.20
N ASN A 59 -11.06 -8.45 -5.67
CA ASN A 59 -11.50 -9.79 -5.28
C ASN A 59 -11.23 -10.06 -3.79
N ASP A 60 -10.11 -9.58 -3.25
CA ASP A 60 -9.77 -9.75 -1.84
C ASP A 60 -10.75 -8.99 -0.95
N LEU A 61 -11.14 -7.76 -1.34
CA LEU A 61 -12.19 -6.98 -0.68
C LEU A 61 -13.56 -7.66 -0.77
N GLU A 62 -13.96 -8.12 -1.95
CA GLU A 62 -15.26 -8.80 -2.16
C GLU A 62 -15.32 -10.13 -1.39
N ASN A 63 -14.19 -10.82 -1.20
CA ASN A 63 -14.13 -12.10 -0.52
C ASN A 63 -13.80 -12.00 0.99
N ASN A 64 -13.52 -10.80 1.49
CA ASN A 64 -13.17 -10.61 2.90
C ASN A 64 -14.34 -10.99 3.82
N GLN A 65 -14.17 -12.07 4.59
CA GLN A 65 -15.20 -12.57 5.48
C GLN A 65 -15.54 -11.59 6.61
N THR A 66 -14.55 -10.85 7.14
CA THR A 66 -14.79 -9.88 8.22
C THR A 66 -15.70 -8.74 7.74
N LEU A 67 -15.52 -8.26 6.51
CA LEU A 67 -16.40 -7.25 5.91
C LEU A 67 -17.83 -7.79 5.74
N LYS A 68 -17.99 -9.03 5.24
CA LYS A 68 -19.30 -9.69 5.07
C LYS A 68 -20.03 -9.90 6.40
N ASP A 69 -19.34 -10.43 7.41
CA ASP A 69 -19.90 -10.70 8.74
C ASP A 69 -20.44 -9.42 9.40
N ASN A 70 -19.79 -8.28 9.12
CA ASN A 70 -20.17 -6.97 9.63
C ASN A 70 -21.09 -6.18 8.70
N LYS A 71 -21.57 -6.78 7.60
CA LYS A 71 -22.42 -6.13 6.58
C LYS A 71 -21.84 -4.81 6.08
N PHE A 72 -20.51 -4.74 5.95
CA PHE A 72 -19.83 -3.54 5.48
C PHE A 72 -19.82 -3.53 3.95
N SER A 73 -20.41 -2.49 3.36
CA SER A 73 -20.43 -2.35 1.90
C SER A 73 -19.04 -1.99 1.36
N VAL A 74 -18.64 -2.68 0.30
CA VAL A 74 -17.46 -2.38 -0.54
C VAL A 74 -17.81 -2.45 -2.03
N VAL A 75 -19.10 -2.40 -2.37
CA VAL A 75 -19.59 -2.67 -3.74
C VAL A 75 -19.03 -1.66 -4.75
N ASP A 76 -19.08 -0.37 -4.43
CA ASP A 76 -18.61 0.68 -5.32
C ASP A 76 -17.09 0.64 -5.46
N THR A 77 -16.40 0.35 -4.35
CA THR A 77 -14.93 0.21 -4.31
C THR A 77 -14.47 -0.98 -5.16
N VAL A 78 -15.12 -2.14 -5.00
CA VAL A 78 -14.85 -3.36 -5.77
C VAL A 78 -15.10 -3.12 -7.26
N ASN A 79 -16.21 -2.49 -7.62
CA ASN A 79 -16.52 -2.18 -9.02
C ASN A 79 -15.48 -1.25 -9.65
N ALA A 80 -15.06 -0.20 -8.93
CA ALA A 80 -14.06 0.75 -9.42
C ALA A 80 -12.71 0.07 -9.70
N LEU A 81 -12.24 -0.78 -8.78
CA LEU A 81 -10.96 -1.48 -8.91
C LEU A 81 -11.00 -2.60 -9.95
N ARG A 82 -12.09 -3.36 -10.01
CA ARG A 82 -12.25 -4.49 -10.93
C ARG A 82 -12.32 -4.05 -12.39
N ASN A 83 -13.01 -2.94 -12.65
CA ASN A 83 -13.15 -2.42 -14.01
C ASN A 83 -11.83 -1.88 -14.58
N CYS A 84 -10.86 -1.51 -13.72
CA CYS A 84 -9.54 -1.01 -14.13
C CYS A 84 -9.64 0.01 -15.27
N ASP A 85 -10.46 1.04 -15.06
CA ASP A 85 -10.64 2.06 -16.07
C ASP A 85 -9.35 2.90 -16.23
N TRP A 86 -9.30 3.64 -17.34
CA TRP A 86 -8.17 4.53 -17.61
C TRP A 86 -7.98 5.59 -16.51
N ALA A 87 -9.05 6.00 -15.83
CA ALA A 87 -8.96 6.97 -14.74
C ALA A 87 -8.19 6.39 -13.54
N MET A 88 -8.38 5.13 -13.19
CA MET A 88 -7.64 4.45 -12.15
C MET A 88 -6.15 4.36 -12.48
N CYS A 89 -5.82 4.09 -13.74
CA CYS A 89 -4.45 4.11 -14.24
C CYS A 89 -3.82 5.50 -14.08
N GLU A 90 -4.50 6.56 -14.53
CA GLU A 90 -4.05 7.94 -14.41
C GLU A 90 -3.82 8.34 -12.95
N LEU A 91 -4.76 7.98 -12.06
CA LEU A 91 -4.69 8.30 -10.64
C LEU A 91 -3.52 7.59 -9.96
N LEU A 92 -3.35 6.29 -10.21
CA LEU A 92 -2.22 5.52 -9.69
C LEU A 92 -0.89 6.13 -10.16
N HIS A 93 -0.75 6.39 -11.45
CA HIS A 93 0.48 6.93 -12.02
C HIS A 93 0.72 8.40 -11.64
N SER A 94 -0.28 9.14 -11.18
CA SER A 94 -0.07 10.50 -10.68
C SER A 94 0.65 10.53 -9.32
N MET A 95 0.60 9.44 -8.54
CA MET A 95 1.26 9.36 -7.24
C MET A 95 2.75 9.03 -7.40
N PRO A 96 3.66 9.69 -6.67
CA PRO A 96 5.05 9.28 -6.65
C PRO A 96 5.21 7.88 -6.02
N PRO A 97 6.08 6.99 -6.56
CA PRO A 97 6.23 5.63 -6.05
C PRO A 97 6.57 5.55 -4.55
N LYS A 98 7.39 6.47 -4.03
CA LYS A 98 7.68 6.55 -2.58
C LYS A 98 6.42 6.76 -1.74
N VAL A 99 5.51 7.63 -2.18
CA VAL A 99 4.23 7.86 -1.48
C VAL A 99 3.38 6.60 -1.50
N ILE A 100 3.28 5.91 -2.64
CA ILE A 100 2.56 4.63 -2.75
C ILE A 100 3.16 3.60 -1.78
N THR A 101 4.48 3.43 -1.78
CA THR A 101 5.18 2.52 -0.87
C THR A 101 4.87 2.84 0.59
N SER A 102 4.88 4.12 0.99
CA SER A 102 4.54 4.52 2.35
C SER A 102 3.06 4.32 2.70
N ILE A 103 2.15 4.49 1.74
CA ILE A 103 0.72 4.18 1.90
C ILE A 103 0.56 2.69 2.17
N VAL A 104 1.10 1.84 1.29
CA VAL A 104 0.98 0.38 1.36
C VAL A 104 1.68 -0.17 2.61
N LYS A 105 2.80 0.42 3.02
CA LYS A 105 3.49 0.05 4.27
C LYS A 105 2.84 0.65 5.51
N ASN A 106 1.85 1.53 5.40
CA ASN A 106 1.28 2.27 6.53
C ASN A 106 2.32 3.09 7.34
N THR A 107 3.38 3.59 6.67
CA THR A 107 4.51 4.33 7.28
C THR A 107 4.47 5.84 6.99
N ILE A 108 3.34 6.36 6.50
CA ILE A 108 3.18 7.77 6.11
C ILE A 108 3.65 8.77 7.17
N ALA A 109 3.37 8.54 8.45
CA ALA A 109 3.78 9.45 9.52
C ALA A 109 5.30 9.50 9.67
N TYR A 110 5.95 8.33 9.65
CA TYR A 110 7.39 8.18 9.75
C TYR A 110 8.09 8.84 8.56
N ASP A 111 7.75 8.43 7.34
CA ASP A 111 8.41 8.89 6.12
C ASP A 111 8.19 10.40 5.88
N ASN A 112 7.03 10.94 6.28
CA ASN A 112 6.78 12.37 6.24
C ASN A 112 7.64 13.15 7.26
N GLU A 113 7.87 12.61 8.46
CA GLU A 113 8.74 13.27 9.46
C GLU A 113 10.20 13.29 9.01
N GLN A 114 10.65 12.21 8.36
CA GLN A 114 11.98 12.12 7.75
C GLN A 114 12.16 13.03 6.54
N ARG A 115 11.09 13.74 6.10
CA ARG A 115 11.04 14.59 4.91
C ARG A 115 11.41 13.84 3.62
N ASP A 116 11.14 12.54 3.58
CA ASP A 116 11.42 11.70 2.40
C ASP A 116 10.18 11.48 1.51
N LEU A 117 9.04 12.08 1.86
CA LEU A 117 7.80 11.94 1.10
C LEU A 117 7.55 13.12 0.14
N PRO A 118 7.66 12.90 -1.19
CA PRO A 118 7.28 13.90 -2.19
C PRO A 118 5.76 13.94 -2.38
N GLY A 119 5.00 14.23 -1.33
CA GLY A 119 3.55 14.41 -1.42
C GLY A 119 3.15 15.65 -2.25
N PHE A 120 1.90 15.72 -2.66
CA PHE A 120 1.34 16.93 -3.27
C PHE A 120 1.27 18.04 -2.23
N GLU A 121 1.58 19.28 -2.62
CA GLU A 121 1.40 20.43 -1.75
C GLU A 121 -0.08 20.57 -1.37
N ILE A 122 -0.38 20.89 -0.12
CA ILE A 122 -1.74 21.29 0.28
C ILE A 122 -1.89 22.79 -0.03
N PRO A 123 -2.87 23.21 -0.84
CA PRO A 123 -3.05 24.62 -1.19
C PRO A 123 -3.17 25.53 0.03
N ASN A 124 -2.58 26.73 -0.05
CA ASN A 124 -2.69 27.73 1.00
C ASN A 124 -4.08 28.39 0.99
N HIS A 125 -4.68 28.53 2.17
CA HIS A 125 -5.99 29.14 2.40
C HIS A 125 -6.21 30.53 1.80
N LYS A 126 -5.15 31.33 1.66
CA LYS A 126 -5.28 32.72 1.19
C LYS A 126 -5.70 32.83 -0.29
N ASN A 127 -5.42 31.80 -1.07
CA ASN A 127 -5.74 31.70 -2.50
C ASN A 127 -6.57 30.45 -2.81
N ALA A 128 -7.24 29.87 -1.82
CA ALA A 128 -7.83 28.54 -1.95
C ALA A 128 -9.07 28.57 -2.85
N GLU A 129 -8.84 28.41 -4.16
CA GLU A 129 -9.81 27.78 -5.05
C GLU A 129 -10.19 26.41 -4.48
N GLU A 130 -11.37 25.89 -4.85
CA GLU A 130 -11.86 24.58 -4.44
C GLU A 130 -10.98 23.48 -5.07
N ILE A 131 -9.77 23.27 -4.55
CA ILE A 131 -8.84 22.28 -5.06
C ILE A 131 -9.20 20.90 -4.50
N PRO A 132 -9.72 19.99 -5.34
CA PRO A 132 -10.09 18.66 -4.89
C PRO A 132 -8.89 17.72 -4.79
N GLY A 133 -9.00 16.73 -3.92
CA GLY A 133 -8.03 15.66 -3.84
C GLY A 133 -8.24 14.73 -2.67
N VAL A 134 -7.28 13.80 -2.53
CA VAL A 134 -7.23 12.78 -1.50
C VAL A 134 -6.03 13.02 -0.62
N TYR A 135 -6.23 12.83 0.69
CA TYR A 135 -5.21 12.94 1.70
C TYR A 135 -5.20 11.71 2.59
N VAL A 136 -4.03 11.41 3.13
CA VAL A 136 -3.80 10.32 4.08
C VAL A 136 -3.34 10.91 5.40
N ILE A 137 -3.83 10.35 6.49
CA ILE A 137 -3.47 10.73 7.84
C ILE A 137 -2.80 9.57 8.55
N GLY A 138 -1.54 9.80 8.93
CA GLY A 138 -0.81 8.94 9.88
C GLY A 138 -0.68 9.61 11.25
N ILE A 139 -0.39 8.81 12.27
CA ILE A 139 -0.20 9.27 13.65
C ILE A 139 1.22 8.93 14.10
N SER A 140 1.90 9.90 14.70
CA SER A 140 3.17 9.67 15.41
C SER A 140 3.09 10.24 16.82
N LEU A 141 4.00 9.81 17.69
CA LEU A 141 4.23 10.50 18.95
C LEU A 141 5.13 11.72 18.74
N SER A 142 4.77 12.81 19.42
CA SER A 142 5.58 14.01 19.44
C SER A 142 6.95 13.68 20.00
N LYS A 143 8.00 14.10 19.28
CA LYS A 143 9.42 13.88 19.62
C LYS A 143 9.96 12.47 19.37
N GLU A 144 9.18 11.57 18.78
CA GLU A 144 9.63 10.21 18.45
C GLU A 144 9.94 10.06 16.94
N ASN A 145 10.38 11.13 16.27
CA ASN A 145 10.85 11.12 14.87
C ASN A 145 9.90 10.44 13.87
N GLY A 146 8.59 10.64 14.04
CA GLY A 146 7.56 10.08 13.16
C GLY A 146 7.15 8.66 13.52
N CYS A 147 7.79 8.03 14.51
CA CYS A 147 7.36 6.74 15.04
C CYS A 147 6.06 6.86 15.83
N PHE A 148 5.28 5.78 15.79
CA PHE A 148 4.07 5.59 16.56
C PHE A 148 4.38 5.01 17.95
N LEU A 149 3.44 4.27 18.52
CA LEU A 149 3.57 3.66 19.84
C LEU A 149 4.56 2.50 19.84
N ASN A 150 5.08 2.16 21.02
CA ASN A 150 5.62 0.83 21.28
C ASN A 150 4.50 -0.09 21.80
N ARG A 151 4.78 -1.39 21.95
CA ARG A 151 3.79 -2.37 22.41
C ARG A 151 3.14 -2.01 23.75
N ARG A 152 3.92 -1.54 24.75
CA ARG A 152 3.39 -1.20 26.09
C ARG A 152 2.39 -0.04 26.04
N GLU A 153 2.71 0.99 25.28
CA GLU A 153 1.81 2.14 25.11
C GLU A 153 0.59 1.77 24.28
N MET A 154 0.74 0.88 23.30
CA MET A 154 -0.38 0.34 22.53
C MET A 154 -1.35 -0.46 23.42
N GLU A 155 -0.83 -1.29 24.34
CA GLU A 155 -1.65 -2.01 25.33
C GLU A 155 -2.48 -1.05 26.21
N LEU A 156 -1.88 0.07 26.65
CA LEU A 156 -2.60 1.12 27.40
C LEU A 156 -3.68 1.81 26.55
N LEU A 157 -3.37 2.09 25.27
CA LEU A 157 -4.34 2.64 24.32
C LEU A 157 -5.53 1.69 24.13
N ILE A 158 -5.26 0.40 23.98
CA ILE A 158 -6.28 -0.66 23.86
C ILE A 158 -7.18 -0.67 25.09
N GLU A 159 -6.61 -0.69 26.30
CA GLU A 159 -7.37 -0.65 27.56
C GLU A 159 -8.31 0.57 27.62
N HIS A 160 -7.82 1.73 27.20
CA HIS A 160 -8.62 2.96 27.18
C HIS A 160 -9.78 2.90 26.17
N ILE A 161 -9.57 2.34 24.98
CA ILE A 161 -10.61 2.21 23.96
C ILE A 161 -11.65 1.15 24.38
N GLU A 162 -11.22 0.02 24.93
CA GLU A 162 -12.12 -1.01 25.46
C GLU A 162 -12.94 -0.47 26.64
N GLY A 163 -12.29 0.22 27.58
CA GLY A 163 -12.97 0.87 28.68
C GLY A 163 -13.92 1.99 28.25
N TYR A 164 -13.68 2.62 27.09
CA TYR A 164 -14.63 3.55 26.48
C TYR A 164 -15.88 2.82 25.95
N ILE A 165 -15.73 1.66 25.32
CA ILE A 165 -16.86 0.82 24.87
C ILE A 165 -17.71 0.38 26.07
N GLU A 166 -17.08 -0.12 27.14
CA GLU A 166 -17.79 -0.45 28.38
C GLU A 166 -18.48 0.77 29.00
N GLY A 167 -17.82 1.92 28.94
CA GLY A 167 -18.39 3.19 29.42
C GLY A 167 -19.60 3.65 28.60
N TYR A 168 -19.64 3.33 27.30
CA TYR A 168 -20.81 3.56 26.46
C TYR A 168 -22.01 2.71 26.89
N TYR A 169 -21.82 1.41 27.15
CA TYR A 169 -22.90 0.56 27.66
C TYR A 169 -23.40 1.03 29.03
N ALA A 170 -22.49 1.40 29.93
CA ALA A 170 -22.86 2.01 31.21
C ALA A 170 -23.63 3.33 31.01
N TYR A 171 -23.28 4.14 30.01
CA TYR A 171 -24.02 5.35 29.64
C TYR A 171 -25.44 5.04 29.15
N VAL A 172 -25.63 4.04 28.28
CA VAL A 172 -26.96 3.64 27.79
C VAL A 172 -27.85 3.23 28.96
N LYS A 173 -27.36 2.31 29.80
CA LYS A 173 -28.06 1.87 31.02
C LYS A 173 -28.39 3.03 31.95
N TYR A 174 -27.47 3.99 32.11
CA TYR A 174 -27.71 5.20 32.90
C TYR A 174 -28.83 6.07 32.30
N GLN A 175 -28.85 6.28 30.99
CA GLN A 175 -29.87 7.10 30.32
C GLN A 175 -31.27 6.46 30.38
N GLU A 176 -31.37 5.15 30.15
CA GLU A 176 -32.62 4.40 30.25
C GLU A 176 -33.24 4.58 31.66
N ASN A 177 -32.46 4.31 32.71
CA ASN A 177 -32.91 4.44 34.09
C ASN A 177 -33.20 5.89 34.49
N LEU A 178 -32.47 6.87 33.93
CA LEU A 178 -32.74 8.29 34.15
C LEU A 178 -34.11 8.68 33.57
N SER A 179 -34.46 8.15 32.41
CA SER A 179 -35.73 8.43 31.74
C SER A 179 -36.93 7.77 32.45
N GLU A 180 -36.76 6.56 32.98
CA GLU A 180 -37.86 5.80 33.61
C GLU A 180 -38.07 6.13 35.09
N LYS A 181 -36.97 6.25 35.86
CA LYS A 181 -37.00 6.22 37.34
C LYS A 181 -36.36 7.46 37.97
N GLY A 182 -35.85 8.38 37.15
CA GLY A 182 -35.27 9.64 37.59
C GLY A 182 -33.82 9.54 38.09
N LEU A 183 -33.24 10.70 38.40
CA LEU A 183 -31.79 10.90 38.60
C LEU A 183 -31.21 10.12 39.79
N ALA A 184 -31.97 10.01 40.89
CA ALA A 184 -31.50 9.34 42.10
C ALA A 184 -31.25 7.84 41.85
N PHE A 185 -32.18 7.17 41.15
CA PHE A 185 -32.07 5.76 40.82
C PHE A 185 -30.97 5.50 39.77
N ALA A 186 -30.90 6.33 38.73
CA ALA A 186 -29.89 6.21 37.67
C ALA A 186 -28.45 6.27 38.20
N ARG A 187 -28.19 7.02 39.28
CA ARG A 187 -26.85 7.09 39.89
C ARG A 187 -26.48 5.83 40.67
N THR A 188 -27.45 5.12 41.23
CA THR A 188 -27.22 3.92 42.04
C THR A 188 -27.35 2.63 41.23
N CYS A 189 -27.81 2.70 39.97
CA CYS A 189 -28.05 1.51 39.15
C CYS A 189 -26.79 0.96 38.45
N LEU A 190 -25.67 1.69 38.51
CA LEU A 190 -24.40 1.25 37.93
C LEU A 190 -23.58 0.47 38.97
N SER A 191 -22.96 -0.64 38.56
CA SER A 191 -21.95 -1.34 39.35
C SER A 191 -20.71 -0.46 39.56
N ALA A 192 -19.78 -0.91 40.41
CA ALA A 192 -18.51 -0.22 40.62
C ALA A 192 -17.68 -0.17 39.32
N GLU A 193 -17.67 -1.26 38.56
CA GLU A 193 -17.00 -1.41 37.27
C GLU A 193 -17.65 -0.53 36.20
N GLU A 194 -18.98 -0.57 36.07
CA GLU A 194 -19.74 0.28 35.13
C GLU A 194 -19.50 1.77 35.45
N SER A 195 -19.49 2.14 36.73
CA SER A 195 -19.19 3.50 37.18
C SER A 195 -17.75 3.93 36.89
N LYS A 196 -16.78 2.99 36.92
CA LYS A 196 -15.39 3.26 36.53
C LYS A 196 -15.30 3.48 35.01
N ALA A 197 -15.91 2.60 34.22
CA ALA A 197 -15.93 2.69 32.76
C ALA A 197 -16.63 3.97 32.27
N TYR A 198 -17.79 4.32 32.85
CA TYR A 198 -18.50 5.56 32.56
C TYR A 198 -17.64 6.81 32.80
N ARG A 199 -16.91 6.85 33.94
CA ARG A 199 -15.98 7.95 34.26
C ARG A 199 -14.79 8.01 33.30
N LEU A 200 -14.27 6.86 32.88
CA LEU A 200 -13.20 6.79 31.88
C LEU A 200 -13.68 7.37 30.54
N MET A 201 -14.84 6.91 30.05
CA MET A 201 -15.47 7.43 28.82
C MET A 201 -15.65 8.95 28.88
N LYS A 202 -16.23 9.48 29.97
CA LYS A 202 -16.34 10.94 30.16
C LYS A 202 -14.98 11.65 30.16
N GLY A 203 -13.98 11.06 30.81
CA GLY A 203 -12.63 11.59 30.81
C GLY A 203 -11.96 11.61 29.43
N ILE A 204 -12.32 10.69 28.53
CA ILE A 204 -11.87 10.68 27.12
C ILE A 204 -12.66 11.72 26.31
N ASP A 205 -13.98 11.81 26.49
CA ASP A 205 -14.84 12.82 25.86
C ASP A 205 -14.40 14.26 26.18
N ASP A 206 -13.92 14.50 27.40
CA ASP A 206 -13.36 15.79 27.82
C ASP A 206 -12.11 16.15 27.01
N LYS A 207 -11.30 15.15 26.62
CA LYS A 207 -10.11 15.33 25.79
C LYS A 207 -10.42 15.47 24.30
N ALA A 208 -11.65 15.15 23.88
CA ALA A 208 -12.11 15.39 22.53
C ALA A 208 -12.27 16.89 22.21
N GLY A 209 -12.43 17.75 23.22
CA GLY A 209 -12.66 19.19 23.04
C GLY A 209 -13.97 19.52 22.32
N GLY A 210 -14.18 20.80 22.01
CA GLY A 210 -15.42 21.31 21.41
C GLY A 210 -16.58 21.44 22.42
N VAL A 211 -17.79 21.69 21.91
CA VAL A 211 -18.99 21.83 22.74
C VAL A 211 -19.35 20.46 23.33
N GLN A 212 -19.45 20.39 24.66
CA GLN A 212 -19.86 19.16 25.33
C GLN A 212 -21.32 18.81 24.99
N THR A 213 -21.52 17.56 24.59
CA THR A 213 -22.84 16.98 24.31
C THR A 213 -23.26 16.07 25.47
N LYS A 214 -24.57 15.83 25.60
CA LYS A 214 -25.08 14.84 26.57
C LYS A 214 -24.64 13.43 26.19
N SER A 215 -24.63 13.13 24.89
CA SER A 215 -24.19 11.85 24.32
C SER A 215 -22.66 11.73 24.26
N PRO A 216 -22.12 10.50 24.31
CA PRO A 216 -20.68 10.27 24.14
C PRO A 216 -20.18 10.75 22.78
N ALA A 217 -18.90 11.14 22.69
CA ALA A 217 -18.38 11.79 21.49
C ALA A 217 -18.26 10.84 20.29
N PHE A 218 -17.80 9.61 20.53
CA PHE A 218 -17.36 8.71 19.46
C PHE A 218 -18.25 7.49 19.23
N ILE A 219 -19.09 7.12 20.20
CA ILE A 219 -20.10 6.07 20.07
C ILE A 219 -21.43 6.68 20.51
N THR A 220 -22.32 6.88 19.54
CA THR A 220 -23.61 7.53 19.76
C THR A 220 -24.79 6.56 19.66
N LYS A 221 -24.54 5.36 19.13
CA LYS A 221 -25.52 4.31 18.87
C LYS A 221 -24.81 2.95 18.78
N ASP A 222 -25.54 1.88 19.02
CA ASP A 222 -25.00 0.52 19.16
C ASP A 222 -24.33 0.02 17.88
N GLU A 223 -24.81 0.45 16.70
CA GLU A 223 -24.26 0.02 15.41
C GLU A 223 -22.84 0.54 15.16
N GLU A 224 -22.34 1.47 15.97
CA GLU A 224 -20.97 1.99 15.89
C GLU A 224 -19.98 1.15 16.72
N VAL A 225 -20.46 0.39 17.71
CA VAL A 225 -19.60 -0.41 18.59
C VAL A 225 -18.78 -1.45 17.81
N PRO A 226 -19.35 -2.23 16.87
CA PRO A 226 -18.58 -3.22 16.11
C PRO A 226 -17.39 -2.63 15.34
N ARG A 227 -17.51 -1.37 14.89
CA ARG A 227 -16.42 -0.67 14.18
C ARG A 227 -15.28 -0.29 15.12
N ILE A 228 -15.59 0.16 16.34
CA ILE A 228 -14.56 0.45 17.34
C ILE A 228 -13.91 -0.84 17.86
N GLN A 229 -14.68 -1.93 17.99
CA GLN A 229 -14.14 -3.26 18.31
C GLN A 229 -13.21 -3.80 17.21
N ALA A 230 -13.54 -3.57 15.94
CA ALA A 230 -12.65 -3.92 14.83
C ALA A 230 -11.32 -3.16 14.89
N LEU A 231 -11.34 -1.87 15.21
CA LEU A 231 -10.11 -1.10 15.49
C LEU A 231 -9.31 -1.74 16.64
N VAL A 232 -9.95 -2.08 17.76
CA VAL A 232 -9.28 -2.74 18.90
C VAL A 232 -8.63 -4.06 18.47
N LYS A 233 -9.30 -4.87 17.64
CA LYS A 233 -8.75 -6.12 17.11
C LYS A 233 -7.47 -5.87 16.32
N THR A 234 -7.46 -4.85 15.45
CA THR A 234 -6.25 -4.46 14.70
C THR A 234 -5.13 -4.03 15.64
N LEU A 235 -5.39 -3.15 16.61
CA LEU A 235 -4.36 -2.70 17.55
C LEU A 235 -3.80 -3.86 18.38
N LYS A 236 -4.64 -4.79 18.85
CA LYS A 236 -4.19 -5.99 19.57
C LYS A 236 -3.28 -6.87 18.72
N ALA A 237 -3.59 -7.01 17.44
CA ALA A 237 -2.80 -7.82 16.54
C ALA A 237 -1.44 -7.16 16.20
N MET A 238 -1.27 -5.85 16.45
CA MET A 238 0.03 -5.15 16.42
C MET A 238 0.87 -5.41 17.68
N CYS A 239 0.28 -5.89 18.77
CA CYS A 239 0.94 -6.12 20.07
C CYS A 239 1.54 -7.53 20.21
N ASP A 240 2.13 -8.09 19.15
CA ASP A 240 2.68 -9.44 19.19
C ASP A 240 3.95 -9.52 20.08
N PRO A 241 3.91 -10.26 21.21
CA PRO A 241 5.06 -10.37 22.10
C PRO A 241 6.25 -11.11 21.48
N SER A 242 6.03 -11.94 20.45
CA SER A 242 7.11 -12.67 19.77
C SER A 242 7.99 -11.74 18.92
N LEU A 243 7.44 -10.64 18.42
CA LEU A 243 8.17 -9.65 17.65
C LEU A 243 8.93 -8.67 18.55
N ASP A 244 8.34 -8.25 19.66
CA ASP A 244 8.98 -7.37 20.65
C ASP A 244 8.81 -7.87 22.10
N PRO A 245 9.65 -8.82 22.55
CA PRO A 245 9.63 -9.31 23.92
C PRO A 245 9.85 -8.21 24.96
N THR A 246 10.58 -7.15 24.61
CA THR A 246 10.89 -6.04 25.52
C THR A 246 9.71 -5.09 25.72
N GLY A 247 8.87 -4.97 24.68
CA GLY A 247 7.76 -4.03 24.59
C GLY A 247 8.22 -2.58 24.45
N ARG A 248 9.44 -2.34 23.96
CA ARG A 248 10.06 -1.01 23.87
C ARG A 248 10.38 -0.58 22.45
N VAL A 249 10.28 -1.47 21.47
CA VAL A 249 10.54 -1.12 20.07
C VAL A 249 9.43 -0.21 19.58
N ARG A 250 9.82 0.91 18.96
CA ARG A 250 8.91 1.90 18.40
C ARG A 250 8.43 1.42 17.04
N MET A 251 7.13 1.45 16.81
CA MET A 251 6.55 1.10 15.52
C MET A 251 6.71 2.28 14.55
N ILE A 252 7.21 2.04 13.35
CA ILE A 252 7.18 3.05 12.27
C ILE A 252 5.83 3.02 11.51
N GLN A 253 5.06 1.94 11.68
CA GLN A 253 3.72 1.82 11.14
C GLN A 253 2.64 2.36 12.10
N SER A 254 1.61 2.97 11.53
CA SER A 254 0.39 3.37 12.25
C SER A 254 -0.84 3.11 11.39
N PRO A 255 -2.01 2.75 11.95
CA PRO A 255 -3.25 2.71 11.20
C PRO A 255 -3.48 4.03 10.46
N LEU A 256 -3.92 3.95 9.21
CA LEU A 256 -4.12 5.13 8.37
C LEU A 256 -5.60 5.51 8.28
N TYR A 257 -5.85 6.80 8.15
CA TYR A 257 -7.14 7.32 7.69
C TYR A 257 -6.96 7.93 6.30
N VAL A 258 -7.82 7.54 5.36
CA VAL A 258 -7.87 8.13 4.02
C VAL A 258 -9.13 8.97 3.93
N GLY A 259 -9.01 10.18 3.41
CA GLY A 259 -10.17 11.04 3.15
C GLY A 259 -10.02 11.81 1.86
N CYS A 260 -11.15 12.14 1.26
CA CYS A 260 -11.22 13.05 0.13
C CYS A 260 -11.86 14.39 0.51
N SER A 261 -11.60 15.42 -0.29
CA SER A 261 -12.27 16.70 -0.19
C SER A 261 -12.35 17.39 -1.55
N LYS A 262 -13.37 18.23 -1.72
CA LYS A 262 -13.46 19.20 -2.83
C LYS A 262 -12.62 20.45 -2.57
N SER A 263 -12.33 20.72 -1.30
CA SER A 263 -11.42 21.78 -0.84
C SER A 263 -10.44 21.17 0.15
N LEU A 264 -9.26 20.80 -0.33
CA LEU A 264 -8.21 20.22 0.50
C LEU A 264 -7.80 21.16 1.64
N ALA A 265 -7.67 22.46 1.36
CA ALA A 265 -7.28 23.45 2.35
C ALA A 265 -8.27 23.44 3.53
N ASP A 266 -9.57 23.63 3.26
CA ASP A 266 -10.58 23.73 4.32
C ASP A 266 -10.71 22.44 5.14
N ARG A 267 -10.67 21.29 4.47
CA ARG A 267 -10.82 20.00 5.13
C ARG A 267 -9.62 19.69 6.02
N THR A 268 -8.41 19.92 5.53
CA THR A 268 -7.19 19.57 6.27
C THR A 268 -6.97 20.47 7.49
N LYS A 269 -7.48 21.72 7.47
CA LYS A 269 -7.47 22.62 8.64
C LYS A 269 -8.17 22.04 9.86
N ILE A 270 -9.17 21.17 9.70
CA ILE A 270 -9.90 20.57 10.81
C ILE A 270 -8.96 19.75 11.71
N TYR A 271 -7.94 19.11 11.14
CA TYR A 271 -6.98 18.31 11.89
C TYR A 271 -5.99 19.15 12.72
N ASN A 272 -5.91 20.46 12.47
CA ASN A 272 -5.17 21.42 13.29
C ASN A 272 -6.02 22.07 14.39
N GLN A 273 -7.32 21.78 14.45
CA GLN A 273 -8.23 22.36 15.44
C GLN A 273 -8.18 21.58 16.76
N HIS A 274 -8.63 22.23 17.84
CA HIS A 274 -8.66 21.60 19.16
C HIS A 274 -9.75 20.51 19.31
N SER A 275 -10.78 20.52 18.47
CA SER A 275 -11.89 19.55 18.57
C SER A 275 -11.68 18.33 17.69
N LEU A 276 -11.77 17.16 18.32
CA LEU A 276 -11.73 15.83 17.70
C LEU A 276 -13.13 15.29 17.40
N ARG A 277 -14.19 16.05 17.68
CA ARG A 277 -15.59 15.60 17.47
C ARG A 277 -16.03 15.65 16.01
N SER A 278 -15.34 16.44 15.19
CA SER A 278 -15.66 16.66 13.77
C SER A 278 -14.87 15.78 12.81
N ILE A 279 -13.96 14.94 13.32
CA ILE A 279 -13.18 13.99 12.53
C ILE A 279 -13.79 12.59 12.59
N ASN A 280 -13.24 11.67 11.79
CA ASN A 280 -13.64 10.26 11.79
C ASN A 280 -13.60 9.68 13.22
N LYS A 281 -14.64 8.93 13.60
CA LYS A 281 -14.86 8.44 14.98
C LYS A 281 -13.74 7.50 15.48
N PRO A 282 -13.35 6.42 14.76
CA PRO A 282 -12.17 5.60 15.09
C PRO A 282 -10.87 6.40 15.29
N LEU A 283 -10.59 7.36 14.40
CA LEU A 283 -9.43 8.25 14.56
C LEU A 283 -9.59 9.14 15.81
N GLY A 284 -10.75 9.78 15.98
CA GLY A 284 -11.04 10.69 17.08
C GLY A 284 -10.92 10.06 18.46
N ILE A 285 -11.47 8.84 18.65
CA ILE A 285 -11.35 8.12 19.92
C ILE A 285 -9.90 7.74 20.21
N THR A 286 -9.13 7.33 19.19
CA THR A 286 -7.71 7.02 19.33
C THR A 286 -6.94 8.24 19.85
N LEU A 287 -7.13 9.39 19.20
CA LEU A 287 -6.46 10.63 19.57
C LEU A 287 -6.90 11.17 20.94
N ALA A 288 -8.18 11.05 21.29
CA ALA A 288 -8.69 11.45 22.60
C ALA A 288 -8.13 10.55 23.72
N SER A 289 -8.00 9.25 23.47
CA SER A 289 -7.38 8.28 24.37
C SER A 289 -5.88 8.57 24.57
N LEU A 290 -5.13 8.87 23.52
CA LEU A 290 -3.72 9.30 23.62
C LEU A 290 -3.58 10.56 24.48
N LYS A 291 -4.44 11.58 24.26
CA LYS A 291 -4.50 12.78 25.10
C LYS A 291 -4.82 12.45 26.56
N LYS A 292 -5.68 11.47 26.83
CA LYS A 292 -6.04 11.03 28.19
C LYS A 292 -4.88 10.32 28.88
N LEU A 293 -4.07 9.59 28.12
CA LEU A 293 -2.82 8.95 28.56
C LEU A 293 -1.64 9.92 28.72
N ASN A 294 -1.83 11.20 28.38
CA ASN A 294 -0.76 12.22 28.31
C ASN A 294 0.34 11.86 27.29
N LEU A 295 0.00 11.08 26.26
CA LEU A 295 0.87 10.82 25.12
C LEU A 295 0.64 11.92 24.08
N ALA A 296 1.60 12.83 23.96
CA ALA A 296 1.56 13.88 22.96
C ALA A 296 1.72 13.27 21.56
N TYR A 297 0.76 13.50 20.67
CA TYR A 297 0.79 12.99 19.31
C TYR A 297 0.93 14.12 18.29
N LYS A 298 1.32 13.75 17.07
CA LYS A 298 1.30 14.60 15.88
C LYS A 298 0.52 13.89 14.78
N LEU A 299 -0.35 14.64 14.09
CA LEU A 299 -1.03 14.17 12.89
C LEU A 299 -0.23 14.58 11.66
N HIS A 300 0.00 13.61 10.78
CA HIS A 300 0.68 13.81 9.51
C HIS A 300 -0.37 13.76 8.41
N VAL A 301 -0.76 14.94 7.90
CA VAL A 301 -1.75 15.06 6.84
C VAL A 301 -1.01 15.26 5.52
N VAL A 302 -1.00 14.22 4.68
CA VAL A 302 -0.28 14.23 3.39
C VAL A 302 -1.29 14.20 2.26
N CYS A 303 -1.25 15.18 1.36
CA CYS A 303 -2.03 15.09 0.12
C CYS A 303 -1.30 14.14 -0.83
N VAL A 304 -1.98 13.05 -1.19
CA VAL A 304 -1.38 11.98 -2.00
C VAL A 304 -1.86 12.04 -3.44
N ILE A 305 -3.04 12.59 -3.70
CA ILE A 305 -3.57 12.82 -5.04
C ILE A 305 -4.29 14.18 -5.06
N ARG A 306 -4.05 14.98 -6.10
CA ARG A 306 -4.95 16.06 -6.51
C ARG A 306 -5.71 15.58 -7.75
N THR A 307 -7.03 15.73 -7.78
CA THR A 307 -7.84 15.26 -8.94
C THR A 307 -8.08 16.38 -9.93
N TRP A 308 -8.02 16.09 -11.22
CA TRP A 308 -8.13 17.11 -12.29
C TRP A 308 -9.29 16.84 -13.27
N LYS A 309 -10.04 15.75 -13.07
CA LYS A 309 -11.33 15.50 -13.72
C LYS A 309 -12.45 15.44 -12.69
N SER A 310 -13.68 15.73 -13.11
CA SER A 310 -14.84 15.89 -12.22
C SER A 310 -15.34 14.57 -11.60
N ASP A 311 -14.99 13.45 -12.20
CA ASP A 311 -15.36 12.08 -11.85
C ASP A 311 -14.27 11.31 -11.08
N GLN A 312 -13.05 11.86 -11.00
CA GLN A 312 -11.90 11.18 -10.40
C GLN A 312 -11.91 11.14 -8.87
N LEU A 313 -12.57 12.08 -8.18
CA LEU A 313 -12.46 12.20 -6.71
C LEU A 313 -12.89 10.93 -5.95
N PRO A 314 -14.04 10.30 -6.27
CA PRO A 314 -14.42 9.03 -5.65
C PRO A 314 -13.43 7.90 -5.95
N LEU A 315 -13.01 7.76 -7.22
CA LEU A 315 -12.07 6.71 -7.66
C LEU A 315 -10.73 6.84 -6.96
N ALA A 316 -10.24 8.07 -6.80
CA ALA A 316 -9.00 8.36 -6.09
C ALA A 316 -9.08 7.95 -4.61
N GLU A 317 -10.22 8.23 -3.95
CA GLU A 317 -10.41 7.82 -2.55
C GLU A 317 -10.46 6.29 -2.43
N GLN A 318 -11.15 5.61 -3.34
CA GLN A 318 -11.27 4.15 -3.38
C GLN A 318 -9.92 3.48 -3.61
N LEU A 319 -9.11 4.01 -4.54
CA LEU A 319 -7.75 3.54 -4.81
C LEU A 319 -6.88 3.64 -3.57
N VAL A 320 -6.78 4.84 -2.98
CA VAL A 320 -5.88 5.10 -1.85
C VAL A 320 -6.36 4.35 -0.60
N THR A 321 -7.67 4.30 -0.35
CA THR A 321 -8.26 3.54 0.77
C THR A 321 -7.90 2.06 0.69
N THR A 322 -7.98 1.49 -0.50
CA THR A 322 -7.65 0.07 -0.73
C THR A 322 -6.15 -0.19 -0.58
N LEU A 323 -5.30 0.63 -1.20
CA LEU A 323 -3.84 0.50 -1.07
C LEU A 323 -3.38 0.64 0.38
N ALA A 324 -4.02 1.50 1.16
CA ALA A 324 -3.71 1.72 2.58
C ALA A 324 -4.29 0.63 3.52
N GLY A 325 -5.17 -0.25 3.01
CA GLY A 325 -6.00 -1.12 3.84
C GLY A 325 -6.77 -0.34 4.91
N SER A 326 -7.23 0.89 4.59
CA SER A 326 -7.61 1.85 5.63
C SER A 326 -9.02 1.66 6.18
N LEU A 327 -9.80 0.68 5.67
CA LEU A 327 -11.09 0.32 6.24
C LEU A 327 -10.93 -0.19 7.68
N VAL A 328 -11.88 0.12 8.55
CA VAL A 328 -11.82 -0.22 9.98
C VAL A 328 -11.87 -1.73 10.24
N TYR A 329 -12.46 -2.49 9.32
CA TYR A 329 -12.51 -3.97 9.36
C TYR A 329 -11.32 -4.63 8.65
N GLN A 330 -10.45 -3.83 8.04
CA GLN A 330 -9.11 -4.23 7.63
C GLN A 330 -8.13 -3.74 8.71
N HIS A 331 -7.45 -2.60 8.49
CA HIS A 331 -6.34 -2.17 9.35
C HIS A 331 -6.30 -0.65 9.63
N GLY A 332 -7.30 0.12 9.19
CA GLY A 332 -7.29 1.58 9.35
C GLY A 332 -8.46 2.17 10.11
N PHE A 333 -8.77 3.43 9.81
CA PHE A 333 -9.79 4.21 10.51
C PHE A 333 -11.08 4.46 9.69
N ASN A 334 -11.12 4.15 8.40
CA ASN A 334 -12.29 4.39 7.54
C ASN A 334 -13.48 3.53 7.99
N ALA A 335 -14.47 4.18 8.61
CA ALA A 335 -15.66 3.54 9.20
C ALA A 335 -16.81 3.37 8.19
N THR A 336 -16.61 3.81 6.96
CA THR A 336 -17.57 3.78 5.85
C THR A 336 -16.83 3.45 4.57
N GLU A 337 -17.55 2.96 3.57
CA GLU A 337 -17.02 2.75 2.23
C GLU A 337 -16.41 4.04 1.66
N ALA A 338 -15.35 3.89 0.85
CA ALA A 338 -14.73 4.99 0.12
C ALA A 338 -15.55 5.37 -1.13
N GLY A 339 -15.41 6.61 -1.58
CA GLY A 339 -16.11 7.15 -2.75
C GLY A 339 -17.45 7.82 -2.42
N GLY A 340 -17.78 7.97 -1.13
CA GLY A 340 -19.07 8.51 -0.66
C GLY A 340 -19.37 9.96 -1.07
N THR A 341 -18.39 10.71 -1.59
CA THR A 341 -18.64 12.04 -2.18
C THR A 341 -19.43 12.00 -3.48
N GLY A 342 -19.45 10.87 -4.20
CA GLY A 342 -20.14 10.72 -5.48
C GLY A 342 -19.45 11.41 -6.67
N PHE A 343 -19.80 10.98 -7.88
CA PHE A 343 -19.26 11.49 -9.15
C PHE A 343 -19.76 12.90 -9.48
N ASN A 344 -18.94 13.67 -10.22
CA ASN A 344 -19.28 15.02 -10.72
C ASN A 344 -19.66 16.02 -9.61
N THR A 345 -19.12 15.82 -8.42
CA THR A 345 -19.41 16.67 -7.28
C THR A 345 -18.46 17.86 -7.14
N VAL A 346 -17.33 17.83 -7.86
CA VAL A 346 -16.46 18.98 -8.11
C VAL A 346 -17.01 19.74 -9.31
N LYS A 347 -17.38 21.01 -9.12
CA LYS A 347 -18.04 21.83 -10.15
C LYS A 347 -17.19 22.98 -10.69
N SER A 348 -16.14 23.38 -9.97
CA SER A 348 -15.25 24.44 -10.42
C SER A 348 -14.34 23.94 -11.55
N MET A 349 -14.55 24.45 -12.76
CA MET A 349 -13.71 24.13 -13.91
C MET A 349 -12.34 24.78 -13.81
N GLU A 350 -12.26 25.94 -13.15
CA GLU A 350 -11.04 26.68 -12.85
C GLU A 350 -10.11 25.84 -11.95
N SER A 351 -10.63 25.32 -10.83
CA SER A 351 -9.88 24.43 -9.95
C SER A 351 -9.36 23.18 -10.66
N LEU A 352 -10.18 22.58 -11.53
CA LEU A 352 -9.78 21.40 -12.30
C LEU A 352 -8.68 21.74 -13.32
N LYS A 353 -8.74 22.91 -13.97
CA LYS A 353 -7.67 23.41 -14.85
C LYS A 353 -6.39 23.68 -14.08
N GLU A 354 -6.46 24.29 -12.89
CA GLU A 354 -5.29 24.49 -12.04
C GLU A 354 -4.65 23.16 -11.68
N ASN A 355 -5.44 22.19 -11.21
CA ASN A 355 -4.95 20.85 -10.90
C ASN A 355 -4.38 20.14 -12.14
N THR A 356 -4.98 20.33 -13.32
CA THR A 356 -4.43 19.80 -14.58
C THR A 356 -3.01 20.31 -14.81
N VAL A 357 -2.80 21.64 -14.71
CA VAL A 357 -1.47 22.24 -14.85
C VAL A 357 -0.52 21.75 -13.77
N TYR A 358 -0.98 21.66 -12.53
CA TYR A 358 -0.16 21.21 -11.41
C TYR A 358 0.32 19.76 -11.58
N VAL A 359 -0.61 18.83 -11.80
CA VAL A 359 -0.33 17.39 -11.89
C VAL A 359 0.45 17.05 -13.16
N ILE A 360 0.02 17.56 -14.32
CA ILE A 360 0.60 17.17 -15.61
C ILE A 360 1.92 17.89 -15.87
N TYR A 361 1.99 19.20 -15.59
CA TYR A 361 3.13 20.02 -16.02
C TYR A 361 4.15 20.29 -14.91
N ARG A 362 3.71 20.62 -13.69
CA ARG A 362 4.63 21.08 -12.63
C ARG A 362 5.35 19.94 -11.93
N VAL A 363 4.61 18.92 -11.49
CA VAL A 363 5.17 17.84 -10.65
C VAL A 363 5.70 16.66 -11.48
N GLN A 364 5.13 16.44 -12.67
CA GLN A 364 5.58 15.45 -13.68
C GLN A 364 5.62 13.98 -13.23
N HIS A 365 5.17 13.62 -12.02
CA HIS A 365 5.10 12.22 -11.57
C HIS A 365 4.34 11.33 -12.55
N LEU A 366 3.20 11.81 -13.05
CA LEU A 366 2.40 11.09 -14.06
C LEU A 366 3.23 10.73 -15.30
N LEU A 367 3.96 11.70 -15.85
CA LEU A 367 4.77 11.47 -17.05
C LEU A 367 5.92 10.49 -16.78
N THR A 368 6.64 10.68 -15.68
CA THR A 368 7.76 9.81 -15.29
C THR A 368 7.29 8.37 -15.06
N ASN A 369 6.23 8.19 -14.28
CA ASN A 369 5.69 6.88 -13.96
C ASN A 369 5.14 6.18 -15.21
N VAL A 370 4.44 6.90 -16.10
CA VAL A 370 3.95 6.31 -17.36
C VAL A 370 5.11 5.88 -18.25
N LYS A 371 6.18 6.67 -18.36
CA LYS A 371 7.39 6.27 -19.12
C LYS A 371 8.01 5.00 -18.53
N GLN A 372 8.13 4.92 -17.21
CA GLN A 372 8.70 3.75 -16.54
C GLN A 372 7.83 2.50 -16.75
N SER A 373 6.51 2.64 -16.65
CA SER A 373 5.57 1.55 -16.93
C SER A 373 5.62 1.10 -18.40
N LEU A 374 5.72 2.02 -19.36
CA LEU A 374 5.86 1.68 -20.77
C LEU A 374 7.18 0.94 -21.06
N PHE A 375 8.28 1.38 -20.44
CA PHE A 375 9.57 0.72 -20.56
C PHE A 375 9.56 -0.70 -19.97
N ASP A 376 8.93 -0.89 -18.80
CA ASP A 376 8.74 -2.21 -18.18
C ASP A 376 7.88 -3.13 -19.07
N ILE A 377 6.80 -2.61 -19.66
CA ILE A 377 6.00 -3.35 -20.65
C ILE A 377 6.86 -3.80 -21.83
N GLU A 378 7.68 -2.91 -22.40
CA GLU A 378 8.54 -3.23 -23.54
C GLU A 378 9.59 -4.30 -23.19
N ILE A 379 10.23 -4.20 -22.02
CA ILE A 379 11.14 -5.25 -21.52
C ILE A 379 10.42 -6.58 -21.38
N ARG A 380 9.22 -6.61 -20.77
CA ARG A 380 8.46 -7.85 -20.57
C ARG A 380 7.99 -8.46 -21.88
N THR A 381 7.58 -7.65 -22.85
CA THR A 381 7.22 -8.13 -24.19
C THR A 381 8.43 -8.79 -24.85
N ARG A 382 9.60 -8.14 -24.84
CA ARG A 382 10.83 -8.73 -25.37
C ARG A 382 11.20 -10.04 -24.68
N PHE A 383 11.10 -10.10 -23.35
CA PHE A 383 11.35 -11.31 -22.59
C PHE A 383 10.43 -12.47 -23.00
N LEU A 384 9.13 -12.19 -23.21
CA LEU A 384 8.19 -13.21 -23.68
C LEU A 384 8.49 -13.67 -25.11
N ASP A 385 8.89 -12.75 -25.99
CA ASP A 385 9.29 -13.10 -27.36
C ASP A 385 10.55 -13.99 -27.36
N ASP A 386 11.56 -13.65 -26.54
CA ASP A 386 12.77 -14.46 -26.37
C ASP A 386 12.46 -15.84 -25.78
N LEU A 387 11.55 -15.92 -24.79
CA LEU A 387 11.12 -17.18 -24.19
C LEU A 387 10.41 -18.08 -25.20
N ASN A 388 9.54 -17.51 -26.05
CA ASN A 388 8.89 -18.25 -27.13
C ASN A 388 9.90 -18.78 -28.16
N ILE A 389 10.95 -18.03 -28.46
CA ILE A 389 12.04 -18.48 -29.34
C ILE A 389 12.76 -19.69 -28.71
N VAL A 390 13.08 -19.61 -27.42
CA VAL A 390 13.73 -20.72 -26.69
C VAL A 390 12.83 -21.95 -26.63
N GLU A 391 11.53 -21.80 -26.36
CA GLU A 391 10.59 -22.92 -26.39
C GLU A 391 10.53 -23.60 -27.77
N GLY A 392 10.52 -22.81 -28.85
CA GLY A 392 10.60 -23.35 -30.22
C GLY A 392 11.88 -24.15 -30.46
N GLN A 393 13.02 -23.62 -30.03
CA GLN A 393 14.32 -24.31 -30.16
C GLN A 393 14.37 -25.61 -29.34
N VAL A 394 13.76 -25.64 -28.16
CA VAL A 394 13.68 -26.87 -27.35
C VAL A 394 12.89 -27.96 -28.07
N VAL A 395 11.81 -27.60 -28.77
CA VAL A 395 11.04 -28.56 -29.60
C VAL A 395 11.91 -29.08 -30.74
N GLU A 396 12.62 -28.21 -31.47
CA GLU A 396 13.53 -28.62 -32.56
C GLU A 396 14.65 -29.55 -32.07
N ILE A 397 15.25 -29.25 -30.91
CA ILE A 397 16.27 -30.10 -30.28
C ILE A 397 15.68 -31.46 -29.94
N LYS A 398 14.47 -31.50 -29.37
CA LYS A 398 13.79 -32.74 -29.01
C LYS A 398 13.48 -33.59 -30.24
N GLU A 399 12.94 -33.00 -31.29
CA GLU A 399 12.67 -33.70 -32.56
C GLU A 399 13.97 -34.26 -33.16
N THR A 400 15.06 -33.48 -33.11
CA THR A 400 16.38 -33.93 -33.56
C THR A 400 16.88 -35.13 -32.74
N MET A 401 16.72 -35.09 -31.42
CA MET A 401 17.08 -36.20 -30.53
C MET A 401 16.27 -37.47 -30.82
N GLU A 402 14.95 -37.35 -31.03
CA GLU A 402 14.08 -38.47 -31.39
C GLU A 402 14.47 -39.08 -32.74
N LEU A 403 14.86 -38.25 -33.71
CA LEU A 403 15.38 -38.68 -35.01
C LEU A 403 16.69 -39.46 -34.85
N CYS A 404 17.64 -38.93 -34.08
CA CYS A 404 18.90 -39.60 -33.79
C CYS A 404 18.67 -40.94 -33.08
N GLU A 405 17.76 -41.01 -32.10
CA GLU A 405 17.42 -42.25 -31.40
C GLU A 405 16.83 -43.30 -32.35
N LYS A 406 15.94 -42.88 -33.26
CA LYS A 406 15.37 -43.76 -34.27
C LYS A 406 16.44 -44.28 -35.23
N GLU A 407 17.30 -43.41 -35.75
CA GLU A 407 18.42 -43.81 -36.62
C GLU A 407 19.36 -44.78 -35.90
N LEU A 408 19.61 -44.58 -34.61
CA LEU A 408 20.42 -45.49 -33.79
C LEU A 408 19.79 -46.88 -33.66
N ASN A 409 18.46 -46.94 -33.48
CA ASN A 409 17.70 -48.18 -33.33
C ASN A 409 17.53 -48.94 -34.65
N ASP A 410 17.56 -48.23 -35.79
CA ASP A 410 17.45 -48.81 -37.14
C ASP A 410 18.79 -49.39 -37.65
N LEU A 411 19.88 -49.29 -36.88
CA LEU A 411 21.18 -49.84 -37.26
C LEU A 411 21.19 -51.39 -37.30
N PRO A 412 21.83 -52.01 -38.30
CA PRO A 412 21.84 -53.47 -38.44
C PRO A 412 22.60 -54.15 -37.30
N PRO A 413 22.17 -55.36 -36.86
CA PRO A 413 22.85 -56.13 -35.83
C PRO A 413 24.20 -56.62 -36.37
N GLY A 414 25.27 -55.89 -36.05
CA GLY A 414 26.62 -56.07 -36.60
C GLY A 414 27.27 -54.80 -37.13
N PHE A 415 26.63 -53.64 -36.99
CA PHE A 415 27.19 -52.34 -37.34
C PHE A 415 28.53 -52.11 -36.61
N GLN A 416 29.61 -51.90 -37.37
CA GLN A 416 30.95 -51.68 -36.81
C GLN A 416 31.06 -50.24 -36.31
N TRP A 417 30.81 -50.06 -35.02
CA TRP A 417 30.85 -48.78 -34.32
C TRP A 417 32.17 -48.01 -34.44
N ASN A 418 33.28 -48.65 -34.81
CA ASN A 418 34.61 -48.10 -34.61
C ASN A 418 34.88 -46.79 -35.39
N GLU A 419 34.30 -46.63 -36.60
CA GLU A 419 34.46 -45.40 -37.39
C GLU A 419 33.37 -44.37 -37.03
N THR A 420 32.10 -44.77 -36.96
CA THR A 420 30.97 -43.89 -36.65
C THR A 420 31.03 -43.32 -35.23
N LEU A 421 31.51 -44.11 -34.26
CA LEU A 421 31.67 -43.68 -32.86
C LEU A 421 32.83 -42.69 -32.73
N SER A 422 33.84 -42.78 -33.60
CA SER A 422 34.91 -41.79 -33.70
C SER A 422 34.42 -40.47 -34.32
N GLU A 423 33.54 -40.53 -35.32
CA GLU A 423 32.87 -39.34 -35.88
C GLU A 423 31.94 -38.66 -34.87
N ILE A 424 31.17 -39.45 -34.10
CA ILE A 424 30.31 -38.93 -33.02
C ILE A 424 31.15 -38.35 -31.88
N GLU A 425 32.25 -39.01 -31.49
CA GLU A 425 33.19 -38.47 -30.50
C GLU A 425 33.80 -37.15 -30.99
N GLN A 426 34.16 -37.05 -32.27
CA GLN A 426 34.68 -35.82 -32.86
C GLN A 426 33.62 -34.72 -32.86
N LEU A 427 32.37 -35.01 -33.22
CA LEU A 427 31.27 -34.06 -33.18
C LEU A 427 31.02 -33.56 -31.75
N VAL A 428 31.04 -34.46 -30.76
CA VAL A 428 30.90 -34.11 -29.33
C VAL A 428 32.06 -33.23 -28.86
N GLN A 429 33.29 -33.49 -29.30
CA GLN A 429 34.45 -32.65 -28.98
C GLN A 429 34.33 -31.26 -29.63
N ASP A 430 33.90 -31.20 -30.88
CA ASP A 430 33.70 -29.94 -31.61
C ASP A 430 32.60 -29.10 -30.95
N LEU A 431 31.48 -29.72 -30.56
CA LEU A 431 30.40 -29.04 -29.81
C LEU A 431 30.87 -28.55 -28.44
N LYS A 432 31.65 -29.36 -27.70
CA LYS A 432 32.25 -28.93 -26.42
C LYS A 432 33.20 -27.75 -26.60
N LYS A 433 33.97 -27.74 -27.68
CA LYS A 433 34.86 -26.64 -28.00
C LYS A 433 34.08 -25.38 -28.33
N VAL A 434 33.05 -25.47 -29.18
CA VAL A 434 32.17 -24.32 -29.49
C VAL A 434 31.51 -23.78 -28.22
N LEU A 435 31.02 -24.66 -27.35
CA LEU A 435 30.45 -24.26 -26.06
C LEU A 435 31.46 -23.48 -25.21
N LYS A 436 32.69 -24.01 -25.09
CA LYS A 436 33.76 -23.36 -24.33
C LYS A 436 34.17 -22.01 -24.93
N ASP A 437 34.28 -21.92 -26.25
CA ASP A 437 34.59 -20.67 -26.95
C ASP A 437 33.48 -19.63 -26.72
N LYS A 438 32.21 -20.06 -26.67
CA LYS A 438 31.08 -19.20 -26.32
C LYS A 438 31.09 -18.78 -24.85
N GLU A 439 31.47 -19.66 -23.92
CA GLU A 439 31.65 -19.32 -22.50
C GLU A 439 32.79 -18.30 -22.30
N GLU A 440 33.92 -18.48 -23.00
CA GLU A 440 35.04 -17.53 -22.96
C GLU A 440 34.66 -16.18 -23.59
N ALA A 441 33.95 -16.19 -24.73
CA ALA A 441 33.42 -14.98 -25.33
C ALA A 441 32.45 -14.26 -24.37
N LEU A 442 31.56 -15.00 -23.69
CA LEU A 442 30.65 -14.43 -22.69
C LEU A 442 31.42 -13.80 -21.52
N ARG A 443 32.48 -14.46 -21.02
CA ARG A 443 33.35 -13.88 -19.97
C ARG A 443 34.04 -12.61 -20.43
N PHE A 444 34.57 -12.60 -21.65
CA PHE A 444 35.19 -11.42 -22.23
C PHE A 444 34.18 -10.27 -22.38
N TRP A 445 32.97 -10.56 -22.85
CA TRP A 445 31.90 -9.59 -22.95
C TRP A 445 31.49 -9.01 -21.59
N ASN A 446 31.36 -9.86 -20.57
CA ASN A 446 31.07 -9.39 -19.20
C ASN A 446 32.18 -8.44 -18.69
N LEU A 447 33.45 -8.72 -18.99
CA LEU A 447 34.56 -7.84 -18.61
C LEU A 447 34.50 -6.49 -19.35
N VAL A 448 34.21 -6.51 -20.66
CA VAL A 448 34.03 -5.29 -21.46
C VAL A 448 32.89 -4.44 -20.91
N GLN A 449 31.80 -5.06 -20.48
CA GLN A 449 30.68 -4.36 -19.84
C GLN A 449 31.04 -3.78 -18.48
N GLU A 450 31.80 -4.51 -17.67
CA GLU A 450 32.28 -4.01 -16.39
C GLU A 450 33.11 -2.73 -16.58
N ILE A 451 33.98 -2.71 -17.61
CA ILE A 451 34.75 -1.54 -18.01
C ILE A 451 33.84 -0.41 -18.50
N GLN A 452 32.80 -0.71 -19.27
CA GLN A 452 31.85 0.28 -19.78
C GLN A 452 31.04 0.93 -18.65
N ASN A 453 30.59 0.14 -17.68
CA ASN A 453 29.86 0.62 -16.50
C ASN A 453 30.74 1.55 -15.65
N ILE A 454 32.00 1.17 -15.40
CA ILE A 454 32.98 2.02 -14.71
C ILE A 454 33.19 3.34 -15.47
N ALA A 455 33.33 3.28 -16.80
CA ALA A 455 33.51 4.48 -17.61
C ALA A 455 32.31 5.44 -17.55
N ILE A 456 31.09 4.91 -17.57
CA ILE A 456 29.86 5.70 -17.44
C ILE A 456 29.77 6.33 -16.05
N GLU A 457 30.09 5.58 -14.99
CA GLU A 457 30.07 6.08 -13.61
C GLU A 457 31.09 7.22 -13.41
N GLU A 458 32.30 7.09 -13.94
CA GLU A 458 33.38 8.05 -13.75
C GLU A 458 33.27 9.28 -14.68
N THR A 459 32.78 9.10 -15.91
CA THR A 459 32.86 10.15 -16.94
C THR A 459 31.50 10.67 -17.41
N GLY A 460 30.40 10.01 -17.03
CA GLY A 460 29.05 10.32 -17.51
C GLY A 460 28.82 10.02 -19.00
N GLN A 461 29.78 9.40 -19.67
CA GLN A 461 29.72 9.02 -21.07
C GLN A 461 30.21 7.57 -21.24
N GLY A 462 29.50 6.79 -22.07
CA GLY A 462 29.96 5.45 -22.44
C GLY A 462 31.20 5.52 -23.33
N ILE A 463 31.99 4.45 -23.33
CA ILE A 463 33.07 4.28 -24.31
C ILE A 463 32.40 4.14 -25.68
N GLU A 464 32.52 5.17 -26.54
CA GLU A 464 32.08 5.09 -27.93
C GLU A 464 32.83 3.94 -28.62
N SER A 465 32.05 3.01 -29.18
CA SER A 465 32.44 1.67 -29.62
C SER A 465 33.74 1.59 -30.42
N LEU A 466 34.59 0.61 -30.06
CA LEU A 466 35.67 0.05 -30.90
C LEU A 466 35.13 -0.92 -31.94
#